data_AF-A0A2I0HG95-F1
#
_entry.id   AF-A0A2I0HG95-F1
#
_cell.length_a   1.000
_cell.length_b   1.000
_cell.length_c   1.000
_cell.angle_alpha   90.00
_cell.angle_beta   90.00
_cell.angle_gamma   90.00
#
_symmetry.space_group_name_H-M   'P 1'
#
loop_
_entity.id
_entity.type
_entity.pdbx_description
1 polymer ?
#
loop_
_entity_poly.entity_id
_entity_poly.type
_entity_poly.pdbx_seq_one_letter_code
_entity_poly.pdbx_strand_id
1 'polypeptide(L)'
;LLYLHEGWDRVVIHRDIKSSNVLLDAELNGRLGDFGLARLYDHGTYPQTTHVAGTFGYLAPEHTRTGRATKATDVFAFGAFLLE
;
A
#
# COMPACT_ATOMS: atom_id res chain seq x y z
N LEU A 1 5.96 -2.20 -5.36
CA LEU A 1 5.40 -2.99 -4.24
C LEU A 1 6.35 -4.05 -3.72
N LEU A 2 6.90 -4.95 -4.54
CA LEU A 2 7.84 -6.00 -4.08
C LEU A 2 8.98 -5.44 -3.20
N TYR A 3 9.62 -4.34 -3.63
CA TYR A 3 10.66 -3.69 -2.82
C TYR A 3 10.17 -3.26 -1.43
N LEU A 4 8.97 -2.67 -1.34
CA LEU A 4 8.39 -2.24 -0.06
C LEU A 4 8.04 -3.42 0.85
N HIS A 5 7.59 -4.54 0.27
CA HIS A 5 7.12 -5.69 1.02
C HIS A 5 8.24 -6.63 1.45
N GLU A 6 9.30 -6.77 0.64
CA GLU A 6 10.35 -7.78 0.82
C GLU A 6 11.78 -7.24 0.64
N GLY A 7 11.96 -6.13 -0.08
CA GLY A 7 13.28 -5.68 -0.54
C GLY A 7 14.07 -4.81 0.44
N TRP A 8 13.52 -4.53 1.62
CA TRP A 8 14.15 -3.73 2.67
C TRP A 8 14.08 -4.45 4.03
N ASP A 9 14.86 -3.99 5.01
CA ASP A 9 14.95 -4.59 6.36
C ASP A 9 13.62 -4.57 7.14
N ARG A 10 12.66 -3.77 6.70
CA ARG A 10 11.31 -3.70 7.25
C ARG A 10 10.27 -3.82 6.15
N VAL A 11 9.13 -4.41 6.49
CA VAL A 11 7.94 -4.44 5.65
C VAL A 11 7.29 -3.05 5.68
N VAL A 12 7.13 -2.43 4.53
CA VAL A 12 6.41 -1.17 4.35
C VAL A 12 5.08 -1.44 3.68
N ILE A 13 3.98 -1.19 4.38
CA ILE A 13 2.63 -1.19 3.80
C ILE A 13 2.28 0.24 3.44
N HIS A 14 2.04 0.51 2.15
CA HIS A 14 1.82 1.86 1.63
C HIS A 14 0.46 2.44 2.04
N ARG A 15 -0.60 1.63 1.95
CA ARG A 15 -1.99 1.92 2.33
C ARG A 15 -2.75 2.94 1.47
N ASP A 16 -2.10 3.57 0.50
CA ASP A 16 -2.76 4.46 -0.46
C ASP A 16 -2.22 4.28 -1.89
N ILE A 17 -2.27 3.05 -2.41
CA ILE A 17 -1.92 2.76 -3.81
C ILE A 17 -3.07 3.18 -4.71
N LYS A 18 -2.82 4.14 -5.61
CA LYS A 18 -3.75 4.69 -6.61
C LYS A 18 -3.00 5.42 -7.71
N SER A 19 -3.64 5.66 -8.85
CA SER A 19 -3.02 6.34 -10.00
C SER A 19 -2.46 7.73 -9.67
N SER A 20 -3.19 8.52 -8.88
CA SER A 20 -2.77 9.86 -8.46
C SER A 20 -1.53 9.89 -7.55
N ASN A 21 -1.12 8.76 -6.99
CA ASN A 21 0.09 8.63 -6.18
C ASN A 21 1.27 8.01 -6.97
N VAL A 22 1.09 7.70 -8.26
CA VAL A 22 2.17 7.26 -9.15
C VAL A 22 2.57 8.41 -10.06
N LEU A 23 3.74 8.97 -9.81
CA LEU A 23 4.32 10.04 -10.62
C LEU A 23 5.09 9.45 -11.80
N LEU A 24 5.24 10.21 -12.88
CA LEU A 24 6.06 9.83 -14.04
C LEU A 24 7.28 10.74 -14.09
N ASP A 25 8.46 10.14 -14.27
CA ASP A 25 9.68 10.91 -14.59
C ASP A 25 9.76 11.25 -16.09
N ALA A 26 10.85 11.91 -16.50
CA ALA A 26 11.04 12.38 -17.87
C ALA A 26 11.06 11.23 -18.89
N GLU A 27 11.43 10.03 -18.44
CA GLU A 27 11.48 8.81 -19.24
C GLU A 27 10.20 7.95 -19.10
N LEU A 28 9.14 8.50 -18.50
CA LEU A 28 7.85 7.84 -18.26
C LEU A 28 7.93 6.61 -17.33
N ASN A 29 8.93 6.54 -16.45
CA ASN A 29 8.95 5.50 -15.42
C ASN A 29 8.05 5.91 -14.24
N GLY A 30 7.24 4.95 -13.79
CA GLY A 30 6.42 5.11 -12.59
C GLY A 30 7.25 5.22 -11.32
N ARG A 31 7.05 6.29 -10.56
CA ARG A 31 7.62 6.56 -9.24
C ARG A 31 6.48 6.62 -8.23
N LEU A 32 6.41 5.64 -7.33
CA LEU A 32 5.42 5.63 -6.27
C LEU A 32 5.74 6.73 -5.24
N GLY A 33 4.77 7.60 -4.96
CA GLY A 33 4.84 8.69 -3.99
C GLY A 33 3.75 8.60 -2.92
N ASP A 34 3.70 9.62 -2.06
CA ASP A 34 2.78 9.78 -0.93
C ASP A 34 2.75 8.62 0.08
N PHE A 35 3.77 8.60 0.94
CA PHE A 35 3.88 7.65 2.06
C PHE A 35 3.20 8.16 3.34
N GLY A 36 2.30 9.16 3.27
CA GLY A 36 1.68 9.77 4.46
C GLY A 36 0.88 8.79 5.33
N LEU A 37 0.33 7.74 4.70
CA LEU A 37 -0.41 6.68 5.40
C LEU A 37 0.43 5.44 5.69
N ALA A 38 1.67 5.37 5.23
CA ALA A 38 2.48 4.16 5.25
C ALA A 38 2.75 3.65 6.68
N ARG A 39 2.94 2.34 6.81
CA ARG A 39 3.24 1.67 8.08
C ARG A 39 4.41 0.72 7.92
N LEU A 40 5.30 0.72 8.91
CA LEU A 40 6.50 -0.11 8.94
C LEU A 40 6.35 -1.22 9.98
N TYR A 41 6.67 -2.44 9.59
CA TYR A 41 6.63 -3.63 10.43
C TYR A 41 7.94 -4.39 10.30
N ASP A 42 8.35 -5.07 11.36
CA ASP A 42 9.52 -5.94 11.29
C ASP A 42 9.13 -7.25 10.59
N HIS A 43 10.05 -7.85 9.86
CA HIS A 43 9.79 -9.11 9.19
C HIS A 43 9.38 -10.20 10.19
N GLY A 44 8.36 -10.98 9.82
CA GLY A 44 7.80 -12.02 10.69
C GLY A 44 6.83 -11.52 11.77
N THR A 45 6.60 -10.20 11.89
CA THR A 45 5.60 -9.65 12.82
C THR A 45 4.20 -9.59 12.19
N TYR A 46 3.17 -9.81 13.00
CA TYR A 46 1.79 -9.65 12.57
C TYR A 46 1.39 -8.17 12.60
N PRO A 47 0.73 -7.65 11.54
CA PRO A 47 0.22 -6.30 11.53
C PRO A 47 -0.80 -6.08 12.64
N GLN A 48 -0.53 -5.08 13.49
CA GLN A 48 -1.46 -4.64 14.52
C GLN A 48 -2.66 -3.91 13.89
N THR A 49 -3.77 -3.87 14.62
CA THR A 49 -4.94 -3.08 14.23
C THR A 49 -4.56 -1.61 14.09
N THR A 50 -4.94 -0.98 12.99
CA THR A 50 -4.73 0.44 12.71
C THR A 50 -6.08 1.11 12.48
N HIS A 51 -6.14 2.45 12.57
CA HIS A 51 -7.29 3.17 12.03
C HIS A 51 -7.40 2.90 10.53
N VAL A 52 -8.61 2.56 10.06
CA VAL A 52 -8.89 2.42 8.63
C VAL A 52 -8.59 3.75 7.95
N ALA A 53 -7.69 3.72 6.97
CA ALA A 53 -7.28 4.88 6.19
C ALA A 53 -6.81 4.41 4.82
N GLY A 54 -7.04 5.26 3.82
CA GLY A 54 -6.79 5.02 2.40
C GLY A 54 -7.93 5.58 1.56
N THR A 55 -7.82 5.46 0.24
CA THR A 55 -8.80 6.01 -0.70
C THR A 55 -9.96 5.03 -0.95
N PHE A 56 -11.21 5.50 -0.83
CA PHE A 56 -12.40 4.70 -1.14
C PHE A 56 -12.36 4.20 -2.60
N GLY A 57 -12.75 2.95 -2.82
CA GLY A 57 -12.59 2.26 -4.11
C GLY A 57 -11.32 1.39 -4.21
N TYR A 58 -10.27 1.71 -3.45
CA TYR A 58 -9.01 0.94 -3.38
C TYR A 58 -8.85 0.19 -2.06
N LEU A 59 -9.72 0.47 -1.07
CA LEU A 59 -9.68 -0.19 0.22
C LEU A 59 -10.10 -1.66 0.10
N ALA A 60 -9.19 -2.57 0.48
CA ALA A 60 -9.48 -3.98 0.58
C ALA A 60 -10.61 -4.24 1.61
N PRO A 61 -11.56 -5.14 1.32
CA PRO A 61 -12.71 -5.39 2.19
C PRO A 61 -12.31 -5.94 3.57
N GLU A 62 -11.24 -6.70 3.65
CA GLU A 62 -10.70 -7.16 4.93
C GLU A 62 -10.07 -6.03 5.74
N HIS A 63 -9.56 -4.97 5.09
CA HIS A 63 -9.02 -3.80 5.79
C HIS A 63 -10.14 -3.03 6.49
N THR A 64 -11.27 -2.80 5.81
CA THR A 64 -12.41 -2.06 6.38
C THR A 64 -13.06 -2.82 7.53
N ARG A 65 -13.07 -4.16 7.49
CA ARG A 65 -13.63 -5.01 8.55
C ARG A 65 -12.71 -5.14 9.77
N THR A 66 -11.40 -5.24 9.56
CA THR A 66 -10.45 -5.59 10.63
C THR A 66 -9.59 -4.43 11.12
N GLY A 67 -9.54 -3.32 10.37
CA GLY A 67 -8.60 -2.22 10.60
C GLY A 67 -7.13 -2.58 10.35
N ARG A 68 -6.83 -3.80 9.89
CA ARG A 68 -5.43 -4.27 9.74
C ARG A 68 -4.94 -4.02 8.33
N ALA A 69 -3.91 -3.20 8.19
CA ALA A 69 -3.19 -3.02 6.93
C ALA A 69 -2.17 -4.14 6.76
N THR A 70 -2.11 -4.76 5.59
CA THR A 70 -1.21 -5.88 5.29
C THR A 70 -0.65 -5.77 3.88
N LYS A 71 0.33 -6.62 3.53
CA LYS A 71 0.84 -6.74 2.16
C LYS A 71 -0.31 -6.99 1.16
N ALA A 72 -1.27 -7.84 1.54
CA ALA A 72 -2.44 -8.16 0.71
C ALA A 72 -3.35 -6.94 0.48
N THR A 73 -3.47 -6.04 1.45
CA THR A 73 -4.30 -4.83 1.28
C THR A 73 -3.69 -3.87 0.24
N ASP A 74 -2.36 -3.76 0.16
CA ASP A 74 -1.68 -3.02 -0.92
C ASP A 74 -1.84 -3.71 -2.28
N VAL A 75 -1.82 -5.05 -2.31
CA VAL A 75 -2.01 -5.83 -3.54
C VAL A 75 -3.43 -5.68 -4.09
N PHE A 76 -4.44 -5.66 -3.22
CA PHE A 76 -5.81 -5.36 -3.63
C PHE A 76 -5.92 -3.97 -4.26
N ALA A 77 -5.39 -2.95 -3.58
CA ALA A 77 -5.37 -1.58 -4.08
C ALA A 77 -4.62 -1.46 -5.41
N PHE A 78 -3.52 -2.19 -5.58
CA PHE A 78 -2.80 -2.30 -6.86
C PHE A 78 -3.66 -2.92 -7.96
N GLY A 79 -4.46 -3.94 -7.66
CA GLY A 79 -5.42 -4.50 -8.60
C GLY A 79 -6.46 -3.48 -9.07
N ALA A 80 -6.99 -2.67 -8.15
CA ALA A 80 -7.89 -1.57 -8.49
C ALA A 80 -7.19 -0.50 -9.34
N PHE A 81 -5.96 -0.11 -8.99
CA PHE A 81 -5.12 0.81 -9.76
C PHE A 81 -4.88 0.34 -11.22
N LEU A 82 -4.69 -0.96 -11.45
CA LEU A 82 -4.51 -1.50 -12.80
C LEU A 82 -5.76 -1.41 -13.69
N LEU A 83 -6.95 -1.24 -13.09
CA LEU A 83 -8.22 -1.15 -13.82
C LEU A 83 -8.59 0.30 -14.19
N GLU A 84 -7.89 1.28 -13.63
CA GLU A 84 -8.06 2.71 -13.97
C GLU A 84 -7.45 3.05 -15.33
#